data_AF-A0A9E5EKD5-F1
#
_entry.id   AF-A0A9E5EKD5-F1
#
_cell.length_a   1.000
_cell.length_b   1.000
_cell.length_c   1.000
_cell.angle_alpha   90.00
_cell.angle_beta   90.00
_cell.angle_gamma   90.00
#
_symmetry.space_group_name_H-M   'P 1'
#
loop_
_entity.id
_entity.type
_entity.pdbx_description
1 polymer ?
#
loop_
_entity_poly.entity_id
_entity_poly.type
_entity_poly.pdbx_seq_one_letter_code
_entity_poly.pdbx_strand_id
1 'polypeptide(L)'
;MSWRLQTPVSVFFYRRPDHLRQVMAKVREARPPVVFGVSDGPKRGKPDVQKGVKESRKVFREAIDWPCRWEVLERESNLGSYLSVSRGLDWIFERVDETIVLEDDTLPGPDFFRFTAELLEQYRDKVSVG
;
A
#
# COMPACT_ATOMS: atom_id res chain seq x y z
N MET A 1 -8.97 26.59 2.47
CA MET A 1 -9.22 25.19 2.86
C MET A 1 -7.89 24.45 2.86
N SER A 2 -7.59 23.64 3.88
CA SER A 2 -6.41 22.78 3.83
C SER A 2 -6.63 21.65 2.83
N TRP A 3 -5.63 21.37 1.98
CA TRP A 3 -5.68 20.26 1.03
C TRP A 3 -5.79 18.91 1.78
N ARG A 4 -6.56 17.98 1.23
CA ARG A 4 -6.73 16.61 1.75
C ARG A 4 -6.74 15.62 0.61
N LEU A 5 -5.97 14.54 0.75
CA LEU A 5 -5.94 13.45 -0.22
C LEU A 5 -7.32 12.79 -0.32
N GLN A 6 -7.83 12.62 -1.54
CA GLN A 6 -9.06 11.87 -1.82
C GLN A 6 -8.80 10.50 -2.46
N THR A 7 -7.60 10.29 -2.99
CA THR A 7 -7.24 9.06 -3.70
C THR A 7 -6.90 7.91 -2.73
N PRO A 8 -7.37 6.67 -2.98
CA PRO A 8 -6.97 5.47 -2.25
C PRO A 8 -5.46 5.23 -2.29
N VAL A 9 -4.87 4.73 -1.21
CA VAL A 9 -3.44 4.34 -1.16
C VAL A 9 -3.32 2.84 -0.96
N SER A 10 -2.52 2.18 -1.79
CA SER A 10 -2.23 0.75 -1.72
C SER A 10 -0.77 0.52 -1.35
N VAL A 11 -0.53 -0.31 -0.34
CA VAL A 11 0.81 -0.63 0.17
C VAL A 11 1.08 -2.12 -0.01
N PHE A 12 2.08 -2.44 -0.82
CA PHE A 12 2.59 -3.79 -1.02
C PHE A 12 3.75 -4.03 -0.06
N PHE A 13 3.67 -5.10 0.73
CA PHE A 13 4.68 -5.37 1.76
C PHE A 13 4.90 -6.84 2.00
N TYR A 14 6.04 -7.17 2.58
CA TYR A 14 6.37 -8.56 2.88
C TYR A 14 6.84 -8.77 4.33
N ARG A 15 8.12 -8.55 4.61
CA ARG A 15 8.76 -8.98 5.86
C ARG A 15 9.70 -7.94 6.49
N ARG A 16 9.56 -6.67 6.10
CA ARG A 16 10.42 -5.56 6.55
C ARG A 16 9.61 -4.62 7.47
N PRO A 17 9.28 -5.03 8.71
CA PRO A 17 8.37 -4.27 9.57
C PRO A 17 8.88 -2.85 9.85
N ASP A 18 10.19 -2.65 9.96
CA ASP A 18 10.76 -1.33 10.24
C ASP A 18 10.67 -0.37 9.05
N HIS A 19 10.85 -0.87 7.83
CA HIS A 19 10.71 -0.04 6.63
C HIS A 19 9.22 0.30 6.42
N LEU A 20 8.35 -0.72 6.56
CA LEU A 20 6.90 -0.54 6.48
C LEU A 20 6.40 0.48 7.51
N ARG A 21 6.97 0.51 8.72
CA ARG A 21 6.61 1.50 9.74
C ARG A 21 6.88 2.94 9.28
N GLN A 22 8.01 3.15 8.59
CA GLN A 22 8.35 4.47 8.06
C GLN A 22 7.41 4.87 6.92
N VAL A 23 7.12 3.95 6.00
CA VAL A 23 6.18 4.20 4.89
C VAL A 23 4.77 4.48 5.43
N MET A 24 4.26 3.65 6.34
CA MET A 24 2.94 3.82 6.94
C MET A 24 2.83 5.10 7.78
N ALA A 25 3.92 5.59 8.38
CA ALA A 25 3.93 6.89 9.03
C ALA A 25 3.64 8.03 8.03
N LYS A 26 4.16 7.93 6.79
CA LYS A 26 3.84 8.89 5.72
C LYS A 26 2.44 8.74 5.16
N VAL A 27 1.95 7.51 4.99
CA VAL A 27 0.55 7.27 4.63
C VAL A 27 -0.40 7.87 5.70
N ARG A 28 -0.06 7.71 6.98
CA ARG A 28 -0.79 8.29 8.10
C ARG A 28 -0.79 9.82 8.10
N GLU A 29 0.32 10.46 7.74
CA GLU A 29 0.38 11.92 7.57
C GLU A 29 -0.58 12.39 6.46
N ALA A 30 -0.68 11.65 5.36
CA ALA A 30 -1.54 11.97 4.22
C ALA A 30 -3.05 11.69 4.47
N ARG A 31 -3.38 10.80 5.41
CA ARG A 31 -4.75 10.42 5.80
C ARG A 31 -5.67 10.12 4.59
N PRO A 32 -5.30 9.19 3.70
CA PRO A 32 -6.17 8.79 2.60
C PRO A 32 -7.51 8.25 3.14
N PRO A 33 -8.61 8.40 2.37
CA PRO A 33 -9.93 7.91 2.77
C PRO A 33 -10.02 6.38 2.69
N VAL A 34 -9.17 5.75 1.88
CA VAL A 34 -9.09 4.29 1.69
C VAL A 34 -7.62 3.84 1.71
N VAL A 35 -7.32 2.78 2.46
CA VAL A 35 -6.00 2.13 2.46
C VAL A 35 -6.12 0.64 2.16
N PHE A 36 -5.37 0.15 1.18
CA PHE A 36 -5.22 -1.27 0.92
C PHE A 36 -3.83 -1.77 1.33
N GLY A 37 -3.78 -2.93 1.93
CA GLY A 37 -2.55 -3.66 2.21
C GLY A 37 -2.48 -4.94 1.39
N VAL A 38 -1.37 -5.20 0.71
CA VAL A 38 -1.12 -6.49 0.06
C VAL A 38 0.11 -7.12 0.71
N SER A 39 -0.13 -8.12 1.56
CA SER A 39 0.92 -8.86 2.27
C SER A 39 1.19 -10.19 1.57
N ASP A 40 2.37 -10.34 0.98
CA ASP A 40 2.79 -11.64 0.46
C ASP A 40 3.01 -12.65 1.60
N GLY A 41 2.87 -13.94 1.30
CA GLY A 41 2.99 -14.99 2.30
C GLY A 41 4.46 -15.36 2.55
N PRO A 42 4.77 -15.98 3.70
CA PRO A 42 6.13 -16.39 4.01
C PRO A 42 6.60 -17.51 3.07
N LYS A 43 7.90 -17.50 2.73
CA LYS A 43 8.54 -18.69 2.12
C LYS A 43 8.58 -19.83 3.16
N ARG A 44 8.25 -21.05 2.72
CA ARG A 44 8.22 -22.24 3.59
C ARG A 44 9.59 -22.51 4.24
N GLY A 45 9.56 -23.07 5.44
CA GLY A 45 10.77 -23.56 6.13
C GLY A 45 11.68 -22.49 6.75
N LYS A 46 11.24 -21.23 6.88
CA LYS A 46 12.04 -20.15 7.47
C LYS A 46 11.29 -19.41 8.60
N PRO A 47 11.51 -19.78 9.89
CA PRO A 47 10.82 -19.16 11.03
C PRO A 47 10.97 -17.63 11.10
N ASP A 48 12.17 -17.10 10.84
CA ASP A 48 12.41 -15.65 10.86
C ASP A 48 11.60 -14.91 9.79
N VAL A 49 11.36 -15.55 8.65
CA VAL A 49 10.53 -15.00 7.58
C VAL A 49 9.07 -14.98 8.00
N GLN A 50 8.58 -16.05 8.63
CA GLN A 50 7.22 -16.09 9.17
C GLN A 50 7.01 -15.00 10.23
N LYS A 51 8.01 -14.81 11.12
CA LYS A 51 7.99 -13.76 12.12
C LYS A 51 7.94 -12.37 11.46
N GLY A 52 8.83 -12.09 10.50
CA GLY A 52 8.86 -10.79 9.82
C GLY A 52 7.57 -10.47 9.06
N VAL A 53 6.94 -11.47 8.43
CA VAL A 53 5.61 -11.30 7.78
C VAL A 53 4.54 -10.98 8.81
N LYS A 54 4.48 -11.74 9.92
CA LYS A 54 3.52 -11.51 11.01
C LYS A 54 3.69 -10.12 11.62
N GLU A 55 4.93 -9.68 11.84
CA GLU A 55 5.23 -8.34 12.36
C GLU A 55 4.84 -7.24 11.37
N SER A 56 5.12 -7.41 10.08
CA SER A 56 4.74 -6.42 9.05
C SER A 56 3.22 -6.27 8.94
N ARG A 57 2.50 -7.39 8.98
CA ARG A 57 1.02 -7.44 9.03
C ARG A 57 0.45 -6.73 10.26
N LYS A 58 1.12 -6.85 11.41
CA LYS A 58 0.78 -6.12 12.62
C LYS A 58 1.01 -4.61 12.45
N VAL A 59 2.18 -4.21 11.93
CA VAL A 59 2.52 -2.81 11.67
C VAL A 59 1.48 -2.12 10.79
N PHE A 60 1.07 -2.76 9.68
CA PHE A 60 0.06 -2.20 8.78
C PHE A 60 -1.25 -1.88 9.52
N ARG A 61 -1.78 -2.84 10.29
CA ARG A 61 -3.05 -2.68 11.02
C ARG A 61 -2.97 -1.61 12.11
N GLU A 62 -1.88 -1.59 12.86
CA GLU A 62 -1.71 -0.67 13.99
C GLU A 62 -1.38 0.76 13.56
N ALA A 63 -0.89 0.96 12.34
CA ALA A 63 -0.57 2.29 11.84
C ALA A 63 -1.79 3.13 11.49
N ILE A 64 -2.96 2.51 11.31
CA ILE A 64 -4.19 3.16 10.88
C ILE A 64 -5.00 3.61 12.10
N ASP A 65 -4.90 4.90 12.42
CA ASP A 65 -5.56 5.52 13.58
C ASP A 65 -6.44 6.74 13.21
N TRP A 66 -6.76 6.89 11.91
CA TRP A 66 -7.65 7.92 11.41
C TRP A 66 -8.92 7.31 10.80
N PRO A 67 -10.02 8.08 10.67
CA PRO A 67 -11.22 7.60 10.00
C PRO A 67 -10.95 7.31 8.51
N CYS A 68 -10.84 6.03 8.15
CA CYS A 68 -10.74 5.57 6.77
C CYS A 68 -11.28 4.14 6.62
N ARG A 69 -11.64 3.76 5.39
CA ARG A 69 -11.85 2.36 5.03
C ARG A 69 -10.48 1.71 4.83
N TRP A 70 -10.27 0.52 5.37
CA TRP A 70 -9.07 -0.23 5.05
C TRP A 70 -9.33 -1.73 4.94
N GLU A 71 -8.57 -2.39 4.07
CA GLU A 71 -8.59 -3.84 3.87
C GLU A 71 -7.16 -4.34 3.65
N VAL A 72 -6.90 -5.60 4.04
CA VAL A 72 -5.60 -6.24 3.81
C VAL A 72 -5.78 -7.62 3.18
N LEU A 73 -5.15 -7.84 2.04
CA LEU A 73 -5.00 -9.14 1.40
C LEU A 73 -3.77 -9.84 1.97
N GLU A 74 -3.99 -10.90 2.75
CA GLU A 74 -2.93 -11.71 3.34
C GLU A 74 -2.79 -13.05 2.64
N ARG A 75 -1.64 -13.28 2.01
CA ARG A 75 -1.38 -14.56 1.33
C ARG A 75 -0.82 -15.59 2.30
N GLU A 76 -1.23 -16.84 2.13
CA GLU A 76 -0.70 -17.95 2.94
C GLU A 76 0.73 -18.34 2.54
N SER A 77 1.06 -18.17 1.26
CA SER A 77 2.36 -18.55 0.69
C SER A 77 2.96 -17.41 -0.15
N ASN A 78 4.28 -17.43 -0.25
CA ASN A 78 5.02 -16.45 -1.05
C ASN A 78 4.76 -16.66 -2.54
N LEU A 79 4.11 -15.71 -3.20
CA LEU A 79 3.91 -15.72 -4.65
C LEU A 79 5.05 -15.02 -5.41
N GLY A 80 5.91 -14.28 -4.69
CA GLY A 80 7.01 -13.53 -5.28
C GLY A 80 6.53 -12.18 -5.83
N SER A 81 7.45 -11.24 -6.06
CA SER A 81 7.13 -9.83 -6.35
C SER A 81 6.17 -9.68 -7.53
N TYR A 82 6.46 -10.32 -8.67
CA TYR A 82 5.65 -10.20 -9.89
C TYR A 82 4.19 -10.63 -9.68
N LEU A 83 3.96 -11.86 -9.19
CA LEU A 83 2.60 -12.37 -8.96
C LEU A 83 1.94 -11.76 -7.73
N SER A 84 2.72 -11.29 -6.76
CA SER A 84 2.22 -10.53 -5.60
C SER A 84 1.58 -9.24 -6.07
N VAL A 85 2.34 -8.45 -6.83
CA VAL A 85 1.90 -7.15 -7.35
C VAL A 85 0.72 -7.30 -8.30
N SER A 86 0.86 -8.11 -9.36
CA SER A 86 -0.19 -8.26 -10.38
C SER A 86 -1.54 -8.69 -9.78
N ARG A 87 -1.58 -9.80 -9.02
CA ARG A 87 -2.85 -10.26 -8.42
C ARG A 87 -3.34 -9.36 -7.28
N GLY A 88 -2.43 -8.61 -6.65
CA GLY A 88 -2.81 -7.63 -5.65
C GLY A 88 -3.49 -6.43 -6.28
N LEU A 89 -3.00 -5.97 -7.43
CA LEU A 89 -3.65 -4.94 -8.22
C LEU A 89 -5.01 -5.39 -8.74
N ASP A 90 -5.15 -6.63 -9.24
CA ASP A 90 -6.46 -7.18 -9.63
C ASP A 90 -7.46 -7.07 -8.47
N TRP A 91 -7.06 -7.53 -7.28
CA TRP A 91 -7.88 -7.45 -6.07
C TRP A 91 -8.18 -6.00 -5.64
N ILE A 92 -7.26 -5.06 -5.83
CA ILE A 92 -7.51 -3.63 -5.54
C ILE A 92 -8.51 -3.04 -6.53
N PHE A 93 -8.35 -3.31 -7.83
CA PHE A 93 -9.19 -2.72 -8.88
C PHE A 93 -10.61 -3.29 -8.94
N GLU A 94 -10.87 -4.43 -8.30
CA GLU A 94 -12.23 -4.87 -7.99
C GLU A 94 -12.97 -3.94 -7.00
N ARG A 95 -12.25 -3.04 -6.29
CA ARG A 95 -12.78 -2.22 -5.18
C ARG A 95 -12.73 -0.72 -5.45
N VAL A 96 -11.80 -0.27 -6.29
CA VAL A 96 -11.56 1.14 -6.61
C VAL A 96 -11.11 1.29 -8.06
N ASP A 97 -11.44 2.42 -8.69
CA ASP A 97 -11.02 2.70 -10.07
C ASP A 97 -9.57 3.22 -10.17
N GLU A 98 -9.04 3.75 -9.07
CA GLU A 98 -7.69 4.31 -8.99
C GLU A 98 -7.05 4.11 -7.62
N THR A 99 -5.72 4.10 -7.58
CA THR A 99 -4.97 4.09 -6.33
C THR A 99 -3.54 4.60 -6.52
N ILE A 100 -2.97 5.21 -5.47
CA ILE A 100 -1.53 5.46 -5.37
C ILE A 100 -0.86 4.21 -4.81
N VAL A 101 0.11 3.66 -5.53
CA VAL A 101 0.82 2.43 -5.15
C VAL A 101 2.14 2.76 -4.46
N LEU A 102 2.40 2.11 -3.32
CA LEU A 102 3.65 2.15 -2.56
C LEU A 102 4.12 0.73 -2.24
N GLU A 103 5.42 0.54 -2.07
CA GLU A 103 6.05 -0.66 -1.51
C GLU A 103 6.58 -0.40 -0.10
N ASP A 104 6.92 -1.46 0.65
CA ASP A 104 7.45 -1.35 2.01
C ASP A 104 8.81 -0.65 2.11
N ASP A 105 9.50 -0.42 0.99
CA ASP A 105 10.77 0.28 0.89
C ASP A 105 10.72 1.58 0.05
N THR A 106 9.52 2.08 -0.28
CA THR A 106 9.36 3.37 -0.97
C THR A 106 8.87 4.44 0.01
N LEU A 107 9.80 5.20 0.60
CA LEU A 107 9.45 6.30 1.52
C LEU A 107 9.04 7.56 0.73
N PRO A 108 7.76 7.95 0.71
CA PRO A 108 7.32 9.10 -0.08
C PRO A 108 7.77 10.42 0.56
N GLY A 109 8.18 11.36 -0.29
CA GLY A 109 8.49 12.73 0.12
C GLY A 109 7.24 13.53 0.52
N PRO A 110 7.41 14.73 1.12
CA PRO A 110 6.29 15.55 1.61
C PRO A 110 5.22 15.88 0.55
N ASP A 111 5.66 16.12 -0.68
CA ASP A 111 4.76 16.54 -1.77
C ASP A 111 4.23 15.36 -2.60
N PHE A 112 4.70 14.14 -2.36
CA PHE A 112 4.42 12.98 -3.20
C PHE A 112 2.92 12.73 -3.39
N PHE A 113 2.16 12.67 -2.31
CA PHE A 113 0.73 12.35 -2.38
C PHE A 113 -0.06 13.40 -3.16
N ARG A 114 0.30 14.68 -2.99
CA ARG A 114 -0.34 15.77 -3.71
C ARG A 114 0.01 15.73 -5.19
N PHE A 115 1.29 15.60 -5.49
CA PHE A 115 1.79 15.45 -6.86
C PHE A 115 1.07 14.30 -7.58
N THR A 116 1.05 13.10 -7.01
CA THR A 116 0.43 11.94 -7.65
C THR A 116 -1.07 12.10 -7.83
N ALA A 117 -1.78 12.70 -6.86
CA ALA A 117 -3.21 12.98 -6.99
C ALA A 117 -3.51 14.00 -8.10
N GLU A 118 -2.68 15.06 -8.23
CA GLU A 118 -2.80 16.03 -9.32
C GLU A 118 -2.51 15.40 -10.69
N LEU A 119 -1.54 14.49 -10.78
CA LEU A 119 -1.26 13.76 -12.03
C LEU A 119 -2.37 12.79 -12.40
N LEU A 120 -2.97 12.07 -11.44
CA LEU A 120 -4.11 11.19 -11.71
C LEU A 120 -5.24 11.97 -12.36
N GLU A 121 -5.57 13.14 -11.84
CA GLU A 121 -6.60 14.01 -12.43
C GLU A 121 -6.19 14.54 -13.81
N GLN A 122 -4.94 14.97 -13.98
CA GLN A 122 -4.44 15.50 -15.25
C GLN A 122 -4.42 14.48 -16.40
N TYR A 123 -4.18 13.20 -16.08
CA TYR A 123 -3.95 12.14 -17.08
C TYR A 123 -5.09 11.13 -17.19
N ARG A 124 -6.16 11.22 -16.37
CA ARG A 124 -7.29 10.28 -16.34
C ARG A 124 -7.84 9.91 -17.73
N ASP A 125 -8.01 10.90 -18.60
CA ASP A 125 -8.61 10.73 -19.93
C ASP A 125 -7.58 10.68 -21.07
N LYS A 126 -6.28 10.62 -20.76
CA LYS A 126 -5.19 10.64 -21.75
C LYS A 126 -4.69 9.24 -22.05
N VAL A 127 -5.30 8.59 -23.03
CA VAL A 127 -4.97 7.23 -23.50
C VAL A 127 -3.52 7.04 -23.99
N SER A 128 -2.78 8.13 -24.22
CA SER A 128 -1.36 8.08 -24.58
C SER A 128 -0.42 7.90 -23.38
N VAL A 129 -0.95 7.88 -22.16
CA VAL A 129 -0.20 7.71 -20.91
C VAL A 129 -0.66 6.42 -20.23
N GLY A 130 0.27 5.48 -20.04
CA GLY A 130 0.08 4.18 -19.40
C GLY A 130 1.42 3.57 -18.99
#